data_AF-A0AAU9RFR5-F1
#
_entry.id   AF-A0AAU9RFR5-F1
#
_cell.length_a   1.000
_cell.length_b   1.000
_cell.length_c   1.000
_cell.angle_alpha   90.00
_cell.angle_beta   90.00
_cell.angle_gamma   90.00
#
_symmetry.space_group_name_H-M   'P 1'
#
loop_
_entity.id
_entity.type
_entity.pdbx_description
1 polymer ?
#
loop_
_entity_poly.entity_id
_entity_poly.type
_entity_poly.pdbx_seq_one_letter_code
_entity_poly.pdbx_strand_id
1 'polypeptide(L)'
;MLVWEDLGEMAMGAGGACGRTPINTAAASLSPCLGAAKNARVKVPPACCAKVGALLRTAPRCLCAVLQSPLTKNAGINAGIAITIPKRCGIKNRQAGKKCGRYTVP
;
A
#
# COMPACT_ATOMS: atom_id res chain seq x y z
N MET A 1 -8.68 7.13 -29.70
CA MET A 1 -7.52 6.47 -29.08
C MET A 1 -6.83 7.54 -28.24
N LEU A 2 -7.29 7.70 -27.01
CA LEU A 2 -6.92 8.81 -26.12
C LEU A 2 -5.76 8.39 -25.23
N VAL A 3 -4.92 9.38 -24.97
CA VAL A 3 -3.56 9.31 -24.47
C VAL A 3 -3.54 9.74 -22.99
N TRP A 4 -2.52 9.32 -22.21
CA TRP A 4 -2.05 9.98 -20.97
C TRP A 4 -2.77 9.73 -19.61
N GLU A 5 -3.28 8.54 -19.32
CA GLU A 5 -3.66 8.15 -17.93
C GLU A 5 -2.57 7.35 -17.19
N ASP A 6 -1.36 7.30 -17.76
CA ASP A 6 -0.16 6.69 -17.19
C ASP A 6 0.82 7.70 -16.55
N LEU A 7 0.41 8.98 -16.41
CA LEU A 7 1.24 10.00 -15.74
C LEU A 7 1.12 9.91 -14.22
N GLY A 8 1.82 8.91 -13.68
CA GLY A 8 2.12 8.77 -12.26
C GLY A 8 3.61 8.54 -12.00
N GLU A 9 4.49 9.05 -12.87
CA GLU A 9 5.92 9.14 -12.60
C GLU A 9 6.19 10.43 -11.80
N MET A 10 6.49 10.27 -10.52
CA MET A 10 7.30 11.22 -9.77
C MET A 10 8.56 10.48 -9.33
N ALA A 11 9.58 10.60 -10.19
CA ALA A 11 10.88 9.96 -10.11
C ALA A 11 11.66 10.34 -8.84
N MET A 12 12.34 9.37 -8.22
CA MET A 12 13.62 9.57 -7.51
C MET A 12 14.38 8.23 -7.44
N GLY A 13 15.40 8.08 -8.29
CA GLY A 13 16.36 6.97 -8.30
C GLY A 13 15.90 5.71 -9.06
N ALA A 14 16.84 4.85 -9.45
CA ALA A 14 16.61 3.57 -10.16
C ALA A 14 15.77 2.53 -9.36
N GLY A 15 15.11 2.96 -8.29
CA GLY A 15 13.95 2.31 -7.72
C GLY A 15 13.23 3.31 -6.83
N GLY A 16 12.00 3.67 -7.19
CA GLY A 16 11.16 4.57 -6.38
C GLY A 16 10.81 3.98 -5.02
N ALA A 17 9.72 4.44 -4.38
CA ALA A 17 9.32 3.91 -3.06
C ALA A 17 9.10 2.38 -3.02
N CYS A 18 8.89 1.76 -4.19
CA CYS A 18 8.72 0.32 -4.41
C CYS A 18 9.96 -0.38 -4.99
N GLY A 19 11.12 0.28 -5.00
CA GLY A 19 12.34 -0.24 -5.60
C GLY A 19 12.16 -0.45 -7.11
N ARG A 20 12.62 -1.61 -7.60
CA ARG A 20 12.48 -2.01 -9.01
C ARG A 20 11.04 -2.40 -9.41
N THR A 21 10.14 -2.55 -8.45
CA THR A 21 8.75 -2.92 -8.73
C THR A 21 7.93 -1.67 -9.03
N PRO A 22 7.25 -1.60 -10.19
CA PRO A 22 6.32 -0.52 -10.47
C PRO A 22 5.22 -0.44 -9.40
N ILE A 23 4.83 0.79 -9.03
CA ILE A 23 3.83 1.00 -7.98
C ILE A 23 2.49 0.33 -8.30
N ASN A 24 2.09 0.31 -9.57
CA ASN A 24 0.87 -0.35 -10.04
C ASN A 24 0.94 -1.87 -9.82
N THR A 25 2.09 -2.49 -10.11
CA THR A 25 2.32 -3.93 -9.86
C THR A 25 2.32 -4.24 -8.37
N ALA A 26 2.95 -3.39 -7.55
CA ALA A 26 2.93 -3.54 -6.10
C ALA A 26 1.50 -3.42 -5.56
N ALA A 27 0.71 -2.44 -6.02
CA ALA A 27 -0.69 -2.26 -5.65
C ALA A 27 -1.56 -3.46 -6.08
N ALA A 28 -1.39 -3.96 -7.31
CA ALA A 28 -2.11 -5.14 -7.80
C ALA A 28 -1.82 -6.39 -6.95
N SER A 29 -0.58 -6.54 -6.46
CA SER A 29 -0.22 -7.65 -5.56
C SER A 29 -0.98 -7.63 -4.22
N LEU A 30 -1.54 -6.48 -3.84
CA LEU A 30 -2.35 -6.27 -2.64
C LEU A 30 -3.84 -6.50 -2.88
N SER A 31 -4.26 -7.02 -4.04
CA SER A 31 -5.66 -7.38 -4.31
C SER A 31 -6.33 -8.22 -3.20
N PRO A 32 -5.65 -9.19 -2.55
CA PRO A 32 -6.23 -9.93 -1.42
C PRO A 32 -6.59 -9.05 -0.21
N CYS A 33 -6.10 -7.81 -0.14
CA CYS A 33 -6.38 -6.87 0.95
C CYS A 33 -7.63 -6.02 0.72
N LEU A 34 -8.19 -5.98 -0.49
CA LEU A 34 -9.19 -4.97 -0.88
C LEU A 34 -10.39 -4.89 0.08
N GLY A 35 -10.98 -6.02 0.45
CA GLY A 35 -12.09 -6.03 1.41
C GLY A 35 -11.72 -5.46 2.79
N ALA A 36 -10.55 -5.83 3.30
CA ALA A 36 -10.05 -5.34 4.58
C ALA A 36 -9.52 -3.90 4.54
N ALA A 37 -9.13 -3.42 3.36
CA ALA A 37 -8.70 -2.05 3.10
C ALA A 37 -9.89 -1.08 3.01
N LYS A 38 -11.06 -1.58 2.61
CA LYS A 38 -12.32 -0.82 2.56
C LYS A 38 -13.05 -0.79 3.89
N ASN A 39 -12.96 -1.87 4.67
CA ASN A 39 -13.74 -2.03 5.89
C ASN A 39 -12.90 -2.61 7.03
N ALA A 40 -12.77 -1.84 8.12
CA ALA A 40 -12.00 -2.22 9.30
C ALA A 40 -12.56 -3.45 10.04
N ARG A 41 -13.83 -3.80 9.81
CA ARG A 41 -14.48 -4.98 10.42
C ARG A 41 -14.19 -6.28 9.67
N VAL A 42 -13.77 -6.22 8.41
CA VAL A 42 -13.52 -7.42 7.58
C VAL A 42 -12.19 -8.05 7.98
N LYS A 43 -12.20 -9.30 8.47
CA LYS A 43 -10.97 -10.03 8.83
C LYS A 43 -9.95 -9.98 7.69
N VAL A 44 -8.68 -9.71 8.03
CA VAL A 44 -7.63 -9.63 7.02
C VAL A 44 -7.29 -11.05 6.53
N PRO A 45 -7.35 -11.32 5.21
CA PRO A 45 -6.98 -12.64 4.69
C PRO A 45 -5.49 -12.93 4.92
N PRO A 46 -5.09 -14.20 5.18
CA PRO A 46 -3.69 -14.55 5.39
C PRO A 46 -2.81 -14.19 4.17
N ALA A 47 -3.35 -14.35 2.96
CA ALA A 47 -2.68 -13.95 1.72
C ALA A 47 -2.38 -12.45 1.67
N CYS A 48 -3.28 -11.60 2.19
CA CYS A 48 -3.02 -10.17 2.31
C CYS A 48 -1.84 -9.90 3.26
N CYS A 49 -1.84 -10.51 4.45
CA CYS A 49 -0.77 -10.33 5.42
C CYS A 49 0.60 -10.78 4.90
N ALA A 50 0.65 -11.88 4.14
CA ALA A 50 1.87 -12.34 3.49
C ALA A 50 2.42 -11.31 2.49
N LYS A 51 1.56 -10.72 1.65
CA LYS A 51 1.97 -9.70 0.67
C LYS A 51 2.42 -8.40 1.34
N VAL A 52 1.69 -7.93 2.34
CA VAL A 52 2.05 -6.73 3.12
C VAL A 52 3.37 -6.96 3.87
N GLY A 53 3.55 -8.11 4.50
CA GLY A 53 4.80 -8.46 5.19
C GLY A 53 5.99 -8.52 4.24
N ALA A 54 5.83 -9.10 3.06
CA ALA A 54 6.86 -9.13 2.03
C ALA A 54 7.25 -7.72 1.57
N LEU A 55 6.27 -6.87 1.27
CA LEU A 55 6.53 -5.48 0.88
C LEU A 55 7.22 -4.68 1.98
N LEU A 56 6.80 -4.82 3.23
CA LEU A 56 7.44 -4.10 4.33
C LEU A 56 8.89 -4.53 4.55
N ARG A 57 9.23 -5.79 4.23
CA ARG A 57 10.59 -6.31 4.35
C ARG A 57 11.50 -5.83 3.20
N THR A 58 10.99 -5.76 1.97
CA THR A 58 11.80 -5.43 0.79
C THR A 58 11.76 -3.95 0.41
N ALA A 59 10.62 -3.29 0.63
CA ALA A 59 10.35 -1.91 0.24
C ALA A 59 9.41 -1.24 1.26
N PRO A 60 9.89 -0.91 2.47
CA PRO A 60 9.05 -0.42 3.58
C PRO A 60 8.29 0.87 3.27
N ARG A 61 8.78 1.67 2.31
CA ARG A 61 8.11 2.91 1.85
C ARG A 61 7.03 2.65 0.80
N CYS A 62 7.04 1.49 0.15
CA CYS A 62 6.14 1.15 -0.97
C CYS A 62 4.69 1.11 -0.56
N LEU A 63 4.38 0.48 0.57
CA LEU A 63 3.02 0.37 1.08
C LEU A 63 2.41 1.77 1.27
N CYS A 64 3.20 2.68 1.84
CA CYS A 64 2.78 4.06 2.03
C CYS A 64 2.59 4.83 0.71
N ALA A 65 3.47 4.60 -0.27
CA ALA A 65 3.33 5.19 -1.60
C ALA A 65 2.07 4.69 -2.32
N VAL A 66 1.77 3.40 -2.24
CA VAL A 66 0.52 2.83 -2.78
C VAL A 66 -0.70 3.50 -2.15
N LEU A 67 -0.70 3.68 -0.83
CA LEU A 67 -1.80 4.34 -0.11
C LEU A 67 -2.01 5.81 -0.50
N GLN A 68 -0.97 6.49 -0.97
CA GLN A 68 -1.03 7.89 -1.42
C GLN A 68 -1.26 8.03 -2.92
N SER A 69 -1.14 6.95 -3.68
CA SER A 69 -1.35 6.95 -5.13
C SER A 69 -2.84 7.08 -5.49
N PRO A 70 -3.18 7.68 -6.64
CA PRO A 70 -4.55 7.73 -7.16
C PRO A 70 -5.26 6.37 -7.20
N LEU A 71 -4.50 5.27 -7.30
CA LEU A 71 -5.00 3.88 -7.24
C LEU A 71 -5.89 3.63 -6.02
N THR A 72 -5.52 4.17 -4.87
CA THR A 72 -6.28 3.98 -3.62
C THR A 72 -7.66 4.60 -3.73
N LYS A 73 -7.76 5.80 -4.33
CA LYS A 73 -9.03 6.48 -4.56
C LYS A 73 -9.88 5.74 -5.60
N ASN A 74 -9.28 5.36 -6.74
CA ASN A 74 -9.99 4.65 -7.81
C ASN A 74 -10.51 3.27 -7.37
N ALA A 75 -9.78 2.58 -6.51
CA ALA A 75 -10.21 1.29 -5.97
C ALA A 75 -11.29 1.42 -4.88
N GLY A 76 -11.68 2.63 -4.49
CA GLY A 76 -12.61 2.89 -3.39
C GLY A 76 -12.05 2.49 -2.02
N ILE A 77 -10.72 2.51 -1.85
CA ILE A 77 -10.04 2.15 -0.61
C ILE A 77 -10.05 3.35 0.34
N ASN A 78 -10.27 3.10 1.62
CA ASN A 78 -10.10 4.10 2.66
C ASN A 78 -8.66 4.04 3.19
N ALA A 79 -7.82 5.03 2.85
CA ALA A 79 -6.42 5.07 3.26
C ALA A 79 -6.22 5.00 4.80
N GLY A 80 -7.15 5.58 5.57
CA GLY A 80 -7.13 5.54 7.04
C GLY A 80 -7.45 4.15 7.61
N ILE A 81 -8.24 3.34 6.91
CA ILE A 81 -8.46 1.92 7.27
C ILE A 81 -7.28 1.08 6.78
N ALA A 82 -6.84 1.29 5.54
CA ALA A 82 -5.81 0.49 4.91
C ALA A 82 -4.44 0.61 5.61
N ILE A 83 -4.08 1.77 6.16
CA ILE A 83 -2.84 1.95 6.95
C ILE A 83 -2.84 1.11 8.24
N THR A 84 -3.99 0.64 8.72
CA THR A 84 -4.08 -0.23 9.90
C THR A 84 -3.83 -1.70 9.59
N ILE A 85 -3.82 -2.11 8.31
CA ILE A 85 -3.66 -3.51 7.90
C ILE A 85 -2.40 -4.16 8.50
N PRO A 86 -1.20 -3.54 8.47
CA PRO A 86 -0.02 -4.13 9.08
C PRO A 86 -0.18 -4.47 10.57
N LYS A 87 -0.88 -3.60 11.32
CA LYS A 87 -1.20 -3.83 12.74
C LYS A 87 -2.17 -4.99 12.90
N ARG A 88 -3.22 -5.04 12.08
CA ARG A 88 -4.25 -6.10 12.08
C ARG A 88 -3.68 -7.46 11.67
N CYS A 89 -2.61 -7.47 10.87
CA CYS A 89 -1.81 -8.65 10.54
C CYS A 89 -0.79 -9.06 11.61
N GLY A 90 -0.66 -8.32 12.71
CA GLY A 90 0.33 -8.61 13.75
C GLY A 90 1.79 -8.39 13.33
N ILE A 91 2.05 -7.58 12.30
CA ILE A 91 3.41 -7.35 11.80
C ILE A 91 4.16 -6.43 12.79
N LYS A 92 5.26 -6.94 13.35
CA LYS A 92 6.08 -6.20 14.34
C LYS A 92 6.78 -4.99 13.72
N ASN A 93 7.53 -5.19 12.62
CA ASN A 93 8.30 -4.12 11.96
C ASN A 93 7.45 -3.26 10.99
N ARG A 94 6.21 -2.97 11.37
CA ARG A 94 5.24 -2.27 10.51
C ARG A 94 5.50 -0.79 10.30
N GLN A 95 6.63 -0.25 10.78
CA GLN A 95 6.95 1.18 10.76
C GLN A 95 6.02 2.02 11.66
N ALA A 96 5.59 1.47 12.79
CA ALA A 96 4.75 2.16 13.76
C ALA A 96 5.34 3.52 14.17
N GLY A 97 4.50 4.54 14.27
CA GLY A 97 4.89 5.92 14.58
C GLY A 97 5.45 6.73 13.40
N LYS A 98 5.78 6.11 12.26
CA LYS A 98 6.22 6.85 11.07
C LYS A 98 5.05 7.52 10.36
N LYS A 99 5.34 8.64 9.69
CA LYS A 99 4.37 9.36 8.86
C LYS A 99 4.18 8.67 7.52
N CYS A 100 2.93 8.62 7.08
CA CYS A 100 2.52 8.23 5.75
C CYS A 100 1.52 9.26 5.21
N GLY A 101 2.05 10.30 4.57
CA GLY A 101 1.26 11.46 4.18
C GLY A 101 0.68 12.12 5.42
N ARG A 102 -0.64 12.34 5.43
CA ARG A 102 -1.35 12.87 6.61
C ARG A 102 -1.56 11.86 7.74
N TYR A 103 -1.31 10.58 7.51
CA TYR A 103 -1.54 9.52 8.49
C TYR A 103 -0.28 9.19 9.30
N THR A 104 -0.45 8.71 10.52
CA THR A 104 0.62 8.08 11.30
C THR A 104 0.35 6.58 11.35
N VAL A 105 1.36 5.76 11.08
CA VAL A 105 1.21 4.30 11.13
C VAL A 105 0.96 3.85 12.58
N PRO A 106 -0.14 3.14 12.88
CA PRO A 106 -0.51 2.73 14.23
C PRO A 106 0.28 1.52 14.76
#